data_AF-A0A1J5PXI0-F1
#
_entry.id   AF-A0A1J5PXI0-F1
#
_cell.length_a   1.000
_cell.length_b   1.000
_cell.length_c   1.000
_cell.angle_alpha   90.00
_cell.angle_beta   90.00
_cell.angle_gamma   90.00
#
_symmetry.space_group_name_H-M   'P 1'
#
loop_
_entity.id
_entity.type
_entity.pdbx_description
1 polymer ?
#
loop_
_entity_poly.entity_id
_entity_poly.type
_entity_poly.pdbx_seq_one_letter_code
_entity_poly.pdbx_strand_id
1 'polypeptide(L)'
;MGRGAASGGYYVACPADVVVALPATLTGSIGVFGGKVVVRELLDRLGLTTGSVSHGERALMYSARRGFSDAERERLGVSLDSIYDDFVAKVAHGRGRPVEEIEAVARGRVWTGSDALDIGLVDELGGLRDAVRIARSRAGLPDGAPVRPALRVPLPARLGRPRNSEDPRAVSGSPLAGLAGLAGVAGLAGRGALAGMSASATLDSLAAGLGLPASAVLRMPSITVR
;
A
#
# COMPACT_ATOMS: atom_id res chain seq x y z
N MET A 1 3.13 3.60 -15.69
CA MET A 1 3.39 2.78 -14.49
C MET A 1 4.86 2.40 -14.48
N GLY A 2 5.51 2.46 -13.32
CA GLY A 2 6.93 2.17 -13.15
C GLY A 2 7.18 0.69 -12.81
N ARG A 3 7.89 0.40 -11.72
CA ARG A 3 8.16 -0.99 -11.30
C ARG A 3 6.91 -1.75 -10.85
N GLY A 4 5.93 -1.07 -10.27
CA GLY A 4 4.67 -1.68 -9.85
C GLY A 4 3.55 -0.66 -9.70
N ALA A 5 2.33 -1.13 -9.95
CA ALA A 5 1.08 -0.40 -9.78
C ALA A 5 -0.07 -1.42 -9.66
N ALA A 6 -0.07 -2.19 -8.58
CA ALA A 6 -1.03 -3.27 -8.32
C ALA A 6 -2.00 -2.88 -7.18
N SER A 7 -3.17 -3.52 -7.12
CA SER A 7 -4.22 -3.27 -6.12
C SER A 7 -4.59 -1.78 -6.06
N GLY A 8 -4.43 -1.11 -4.92
CA GLY A 8 -4.69 0.33 -4.80
C GLY A 8 -3.95 1.21 -5.82
N GLY A 9 -2.76 0.79 -6.29
CA GLY A 9 -2.04 1.48 -7.35
C GLY A 9 -2.76 1.40 -8.70
N TYR A 10 -3.37 0.25 -9.01
CA TYR A 10 -4.19 0.09 -10.21
C TYR A 10 -5.54 0.78 -10.05
N TYR A 11 -6.15 0.73 -8.86
CA TYR A 11 -7.40 1.43 -8.54
C TYR A 11 -7.34 2.92 -8.86
N VAL A 12 -6.23 3.59 -8.54
CA VAL A 12 -6.05 5.02 -8.84
C VAL A 12 -5.72 5.27 -10.31
N ALA A 13 -5.15 4.28 -11.00
CA ALA A 13 -4.73 4.43 -12.40
C ALA A 13 -5.81 4.06 -13.43
N CYS A 14 -6.74 3.15 -13.10
CA CYS A 14 -7.76 2.67 -14.01
C CYS A 14 -8.75 3.73 -14.57
N PRO A 15 -9.00 4.90 -13.95
CA PRO A 15 -9.84 5.93 -14.57
C PRO A 15 -9.06 6.88 -15.52
N ALA A 16 -7.76 6.69 -15.72
CA ALA A 16 -6.99 7.55 -16.63
C ALA A 16 -7.41 7.37 -18.09
N ASP A 17 -7.36 8.44 -18.90
CA ASP A 17 -7.66 8.33 -20.35
C ASP A 17 -6.72 7.36 -21.08
N VAL A 18 -5.48 7.23 -20.60
CA VAL A 18 -4.47 6.28 -21.07
C VAL A 18 -3.63 5.78 -19.91
N VAL A 19 -3.53 4.46 -19.80
CA VAL A 19 -2.65 3.74 -18.89
C VAL A 19 -1.46 3.21 -19.67
N VAL A 20 -0.29 3.79 -19.41
CA VAL A 20 0.98 3.32 -19.97
C VAL A 20 1.70 2.48 -18.92
N ALA A 21 2.29 1.33 -19.27
CA ALA A 21 3.10 0.52 -18.35
C ALA A 21 4.41 0.04 -18.99
N LEU A 22 5.45 -0.22 -18.19
CA LEU A 22 6.62 -0.91 -18.71
C LEU A 22 6.27 -2.39 -18.92
N PRO A 23 6.90 -3.10 -19.89
CA PRO A 23 6.63 -4.53 -20.11
C PRO A 23 6.70 -5.38 -18.84
N ALA A 24 7.69 -5.11 -17.99
CA ALA A 24 7.91 -5.81 -16.71
C ALA A 24 7.24 -5.15 -15.50
N THR A 25 6.35 -4.17 -15.67
CA THR A 25 5.56 -3.61 -14.56
C THR A 25 4.71 -4.70 -13.93
N LEU A 26 4.71 -4.81 -12.60
CA LEU A 26 3.72 -5.64 -11.90
C LEU A 26 2.45 -4.82 -11.62
N THR A 27 1.33 -5.21 -12.22
CA THR A 27 0.06 -4.49 -12.18
C THR A 27 -1.12 -5.44 -11.94
N GLY A 28 -2.35 -4.93 -12.03
CA GLY A 28 -3.57 -5.69 -11.73
C GLY A 28 -3.73 -5.84 -10.22
N SER A 29 -3.78 -7.08 -9.73
CA SER A 29 -4.12 -7.41 -8.34
C SER A 29 -5.44 -6.77 -7.91
N ILE A 30 -6.42 -6.82 -8.81
CA ILE A 30 -7.77 -6.31 -8.56
C ILE A 30 -8.43 -7.29 -7.58
N GLY A 31 -8.41 -6.92 -6.31
CA GLY A 31 -8.76 -7.79 -5.20
C GLY A 31 -8.62 -7.04 -3.88
N VAL A 32 -9.31 -7.54 -2.86
CA VAL A 32 -9.35 -6.94 -1.53
C VAL A 32 -9.04 -8.01 -0.50
N PHE A 33 -8.21 -7.65 0.47
CA PHE A 33 -7.91 -8.49 1.62
C PHE A 33 -8.07 -7.67 2.89
N GLY A 34 -8.64 -8.29 3.93
CA GLY A 34 -8.81 -7.67 5.22
C GLY A 34 -8.65 -8.67 6.35
N GLY A 35 -8.08 -8.20 7.45
CA GLY A 35 -7.84 -9.02 8.63
C GLY A 35 -7.08 -8.27 9.70
N LYS A 36 -6.71 -8.98 10.75
CA LYS A 36 -5.90 -8.46 11.85
C LYS A 36 -4.92 -9.51 12.33
N VAL A 37 -3.80 -9.04 12.89
CA VAL A 37 -2.87 -9.89 13.61
C VAL A 37 -3.33 -10.02 15.05
N VAL A 38 -3.37 -11.25 15.57
CA VAL A 38 -3.70 -11.52 16.97
C VAL A 38 -2.40 -11.69 17.74
N VAL A 39 -2.17 -10.85 18.75
CA VAL A 39 -0.93 -10.77 19.54
C VAL A 39 -1.10 -11.18 20.99
N ARG A 40 -2.24 -11.78 21.35
CA ARG A 40 -2.55 -12.19 22.74
C ARG A 40 -1.44 -13.03 23.36
N GLU A 41 -1.04 -14.09 22.68
CA GLU A 41 -0.03 -15.03 23.19
C GLU A 41 1.35 -14.38 23.34
N LEU A 42 1.67 -13.39 22.50
CA LEU A 42 2.90 -12.60 22.63
C LEU A 42 2.87 -11.74 23.89
N LEU A 43 1.74 -11.05 24.15
CA LEU A 43 1.57 -10.22 25.33
C LEU A 43 1.62 -11.05 26.62
N ASP A 44 1.00 -12.24 26.61
CA ASP A 44 1.01 -13.16 27.73
C ASP A 44 2.45 -13.62 28.06
N ARG A 45 3.27 -13.92 27.04
CA ARG A 45 4.70 -14.27 27.22
C ARG A 45 5.55 -13.12 27.76
N LEU A 46 5.18 -11.87 27.47
CA LEU A 46 5.83 -10.67 28.00
C LEU A 46 5.36 -10.31 29.42
N GLY A 47 4.42 -11.06 29.99
CA GLY A 47 3.81 -10.74 31.29
C GLY A 47 2.90 -9.50 31.25
N LEU A 48 2.49 -9.05 30.06
CA LEU A 48 1.68 -7.84 29.89
C LEU A 48 0.20 -8.18 29.92
N THR A 49 -0.47 -7.82 31.01
CA THR A 49 -1.93 -7.91 31.12
C THR A 49 -2.57 -6.56 30.81
N THR A 50 -3.55 -6.55 29.92
CA THR A 50 -4.38 -5.37 29.66
C THR A 50 -5.85 -5.68 29.98
N GLY A 51 -6.62 -4.70 30.45
CA GLY A 51 -8.08 -4.81 30.56
C GLY A 51 -8.78 -4.31 29.29
N SER A 52 -10.06 -4.59 29.13
CA SER A 52 -10.91 -3.91 28.14
C SER A 52 -12.30 -3.69 28.69
N VAL A 53 -12.80 -2.46 28.59
CA VAL A 53 -14.20 -2.13 28.78
C VAL A 53 -14.77 -1.82 27.41
N SER A 54 -15.83 -2.48 27.01
CA SER A 54 -16.44 -2.32 25.69
C SER A 54 -17.95 -2.37 25.79
N HIS A 55 -18.62 -1.56 24.96
CA HIS A 55 -20.07 -1.54 24.86
C HIS A 55 -20.50 -1.91 23.44
N GLY A 56 -21.36 -2.92 23.31
CA GLY A 56 -21.84 -3.44 22.03
C GLY A 56 -21.13 -4.74 21.59
N GLU A 57 -21.88 -5.61 20.90
CA GLU A 57 -21.45 -6.98 20.56
C GLU A 57 -20.18 -7.06 19.71
N ARG A 58 -19.94 -6.06 18.86
CA ARG A 58 -18.82 -6.02 17.90
C ARG A 58 -17.75 -4.98 18.27
N ALA A 59 -17.82 -4.41 19.47
CA ALA A 59 -16.92 -3.32 19.88
C ALA A 59 -15.43 -3.70 19.87
N LEU A 60 -15.13 -5.00 20.05
CA LEU A 60 -13.77 -5.53 20.05
C LEU A 60 -13.41 -6.26 18.74
N MET A 61 -14.19 -6.08 17.68
CA MET A 61 -14.02 -6.80 16.41
C MET A 61 -12.61 -6.65 15.82
N TYR A 62 -12.01 -5.45 15.87
CA TYR A 62 -10.65 -5.23 15.37
C TYR A 62 -9.57 -5.27 16.46
N SER A 63 -9.89 -5.71 17.66
CA SER A 63 -8.90 -5.86 18.74
C SER A 63 -7.87 -6.93 18.38
N ALA A 64 -6.59 -6.61 18.49
CA ALA A 64 -5.48 -7.56 18.29
C ALA A 64 -5.38 -8.61 19.42
N ARG A 65 -6.24 -8.55 20.44
CA ARG A 65 -6.20 -9.47 21.60
C ARG A 65 -7.00 -10.74 21.42
N ARG A 66 -7.83 -10.83 20.38
CA ARG A 66 -8.65 -12.02 20.10
C ARG A 66 -8.86 -12.17 18.60
N GLY A 67 -9.18 -13.37 18.15
CA GLY A 67 -9.67 -13.60 16.79
C GLY A 67 -11.01 -12.93 16.53
N PHE A 68 -11.49 -13.00 15.29
CA PHE A 68 -12.87 -12.69 14.96
C PHE A 68 -13.79 -13.81 15.46
N SER A 69 -14.95 -13.46 16.02
CA SER A 69 -16.06 -14.43 16.13
C SER A 69 -16.64 -14.75 14.75
N ASP A 70 -17.49 -15.77 14.66
CA ASP A 70 -18.13 -16.14 13.38
C ASP A 70 -18.99 -15.00 12.82
N ALA A 71 -19.78 -14.35 13.67
CA ALA A 71 -20.58 -13.18 13.28
C ALA A 71 -19.73 -11.96 12.88
N GLU A 72 -18.55 -11.78 13.47
CA GLU A 72 -17.59 -10.74 13.06
C GLU A 72 -16.92 -11.11 11.73
N ARG A 73 -16.61 -12.39 11.51
CA ARG A 73 -16.02 -12.88 10.26
C ARG A 73 -16.98 -12.77 9.09
N GLU A 74 -18.25 -13.09 9.29
CA GLU A 74 -19.31 -12.87 8.30
C GLU A 74 -19.47 -11.39 7.97
N ARG A 75 -19.51 -10.52 8.99
CA ARG A 75 -19.56 -9.06 8.81
C ARG A 75 -18.38 -8.54 7.99
N LEU A 76 -17.17 -9.05 8.26
CA LEU A 76 -15.96 -8.72 7.50
C LEU A 76 -16.10 -9.19 6.05
N GLY A 77 -16.58 -10.40 5.82
CA GLY A 77 -16.83 -10.94 4.47
C GLY A 77 -17.73 -10.04 3.65
N VAL A 78 -18.90 -9.66 4.19
CA VAL A 78 -19.84 -8.73 3.50
C VAL A 78 -19.17 -7.40 3.16
N SER A 79 -18.33 -6.87 4.06
CA SER A 79 -17.60 -5.63 3.79
C SER A 79 -16.54 -5.80 2.70
N LEU A 80 -15.83 -6.93 2.67
CA LEU A 80 -14.82 -7.20 1.65
C LEU A 80 -15.44 -7.41 0.27
N ASP A 81 -16.54 -8.16 0.21
CA ASP A 81 -17.31 -8.37 -1.03
C ASP A 81 -17.78 -7.02 -1.59
N SER A 82 -18.35 -6.14 -0.75
CA SER A 82 -18.78 -4.82 -1.18
C SER A 82 -17.65 -3.93 -1.71
N ILE A 83 -16.45 -3.99 -1.12
CA ILE A 83 -15.29 -3.22 -1.61
C ILE A 83 -14.77 -3.82 -2.91
N TYR A 84 -14.79 -5.14 -3.02
CA TYR A 84 -14.37 -5.84 -4.23
C TYR A 84 -15.27 -5.51 -5.42
N ASP A 85 -16.59 -5.60 -5.25
CA ASP A 85 -17.58 -5.26 -6.28
C ASP A 85 -17.40 -3.82 -6.77
N ASP A 86 -17.19 -2.88 -5.84
CA ASP A 86 -16.92 -1.47 -6.16
C ASP A 86 -15.60 -1.27 -6.93
N PHE A 87 -14.54 -2.01 -6.57
CA PHE A 87 -13.27 -1.96 -7.29
C PHE A 87 -13.45 -2.49 -8.73
N VAL A 88 -14.08 -3.65 -8.89
CA VAL A 88 -14.34 -4.25 -10.21
C VAL A 88 -15.20 -3.31 -11.06
N ALA A 89 -16.25 -2.73 -10.50
CA ALA A 89 -17.10 -1.76 -11.20
C ALA A 89 -16.32 -0.52 -11.67
N LYS A 90 -15.41 0.00 -10.85
CA LYS A 90 -14.54 1.13 -11.22
C LYS A 90 -13.55 0.80 -12.32
N VAL A 91 -12.98 -0.40 -12.29
CA VAL A 91 -12.10 -0.87 -13.37
C VAL A 91 -12.89 -1.06 -14.66
N ALA A 92 -14.07 -1.69 -14.59
CA ALA A 92 -14.98 -1.87 -15.71
C ALA A 92 -15.32 -0.52 -16.36
N HIS A 93 -15.74 0.45 -15.55
CA HIS A 93 -16.02 1.80 -16.01
C HIS A 93 -14.79 2.48 -16.63
N GLY A 94 -13.66 2.48 -15.91
CA GLY A 94 -12.44 3.16 -16.34
C GLY A 94 -11.80 2.55 -17.58
N ARG A 95 -11.99 1.25 -17.84
CA ARG A 95 -11.50 0.54 -19.03
C ARG A 95 -12.54 0.41 -20.14
N GLY A 96 -13.78 0.85 -19.91
CA GLY A 96 -14.87 0.74 -20.88
C GLY A 96 -15.25 -0.71 -21.20
N ARG A 97 -15.20 -1.61 -20.21
CA ARG A 97 -15.45 -3.06 -20.36
C ARG A 97 -16.55 -3.54 -19.43
N PRO A 98 -17.27 -4.61 -19.78
CA PRO A 98 -18.27 -5.19 -18.89
C PRO A 98 -17.62 -5.79 -17.64
N VAL A 99 -18.37 -5.78 -16.53
CA VAL A 99 -17.90 -6.26 -15.22
C VAL A 99 -17.44 -7.71 -15.29
N GLU A 100 -18.13 -8.54 -16.08
CA GLU A 100 -17.86 -9.96 -16.25
C GLU A 100 -16.49 -10.22 -16.90
N GLU A 101 -16.08 -9.36 -17.84
CA GLU A 101 -14.75 -9.44 -18.45
C GLU A 101 -13.65 -9.04 -17.47
N ILE A 102 -13.90 -8.03 -16.64
CA ILE A 102 -12.95 -7.63 -15.59
C ILE A 102 -12.84 -8.74 -14.53
N GLU A 103 -13.95 -9.34 -14.12
CA GLU A 103 -13.97 -10.48 -13.20
C GLU A 103 -13.09 -11.64 -13.68
N ALA A 104 -13.16 -11.95 -14.99
CA ALA A 104 -12.38 -13.01 -15.59
C ALA A 104 -10.86 -12.81 -15.42
N VAL A 105 -10.40 -11.57 -15.25
CA VAL A 105 -8.97 -11.21 -15.06
C VAL A 105 -8.63 -10.64 -13.68
N ALA A 106 -9.63 -10.43 -12.81
CA ALA A 106 -9.50 -9.90 -11.44
C ALA A 106 -9.14 -11.01 -10.42
N ARG A 107 -9.78 -11.03 -9.23
CA ARG A 107 -9.55 -12.00 -8.14
C ARG A 107 -8.12 -12.04 -7.60
N GLY A 108 -7.52 -10.86 -7.43
CA GLY A 108 -6.19 -10.69 -6.86
C GLY A 108 -5.03 -11.15 -7.76
N ARG A 109 -5.29 -11.58 -9.00
CA ARG A 109 -4.22 -11.96 -9.94
C ARG A 109 -3.34 -10.78 -10.30
N VAL A 110 -2.03 -11.00 -10.25
CA VAL A 110 -1.01 -10.04 -10.68
C VAL A 110 -0.67 -10.32 -12.13
N TRP A 111 -0.54 -9.25 -12.92
CA TRP A 111 -0.17 -9.31 -14.33
C TRP A 111 1.11 -8.55 -14.59
N THR A 112 1.91 -8.99 -15.57
CA THR A 112 2.98 -8.15 -16.11
C THR A 112 2.37 -7.02 -16.95
N GLY A 113 3.14 -5.98 -17.26
CA GLY A 113 2.65 -4.89 -18.11
C GLY A 113 2.32 -5.37 -19.51
N SER A 114 3.11 -6.31 -20.05
CA SER A 114 2.83 -6.97 -21.33
C SER A 114 1.54 -7.77 -21.28
N ASP A 115 1.35 -8.66 -20.30
CA ASP A 115 0.11 -9.43 -20.19
C ASP A 115 -1.09 -8.51 -20.00
N ALA A 116 -0.92 -7.46 -19.17
CA ALA A 116 -1.95 -6.47 -18.88
C ALA A 116 -2.38 -5.68 -20.12
N LEU A 117 -1.49 -5.48 -21.10
CA LEU A 117 -1.86 -4.92 -22.41
C LEU A 117 -2.75 -5.90 -23.17
N ASP A 118 -2.34 -7.17 -23.27
CA ASP A 118 -3.06 -8.20 -24.02
C ASP A 118 -4.48 -8.43 -23.47
N ILE A 119 -4.65 -8.32 -22.15
CA ILE A 119 -5.94 -8.45 -21.48
C ILE A 119 -6.65 -7.10 -21.29
N GLY A 120 -6.19 -6.00 -21.88
CA GLY A 120 -6.89 -4.70 -21.88
C GLY A 120 -6.99 -3.99 -20.53
N LEU A 121 -6.07 -4.27 -19.60
CA LEU A 121 -5.91 -3.50 -18.35
C LEU A 121 -4.94 -2.31 -18.52
N VAL A 122 -4.08 -2.36 -19.53
CA VAL A 122 -3.12 -1.32 -19.92
C VAL A 122 -3.37 -0.99 -21.39
N ASP A 123 -3.17 0.28 -21.77
CA ASP A 123 -3.43 0.74 -23.14
C ASP A 123 -2.15 0.73 -24.00
N GLU A 124 -0.99 1.02 -23.40
CA GLU A 124 0.28 1.16 -24.12
C GLU A 124 1.47 0.66 -23.29
N LEU A 125 2.46 0.08 -23.98
CA LEU A 125 3.76 -0.21 -23.35
C LEU A 125 4.72 0.97 -23.52
N GLY A 126 5.27 1.45 -22.41
CA GLY A 126 6.17 2.60 -22.42
C GLY A 126 6.54 3.12 -21.05
N GLY A 127 7.38 4.15 -21.07
CA GLY A 127 7.83 4.84 -19.86
C GLY A 127 7.09 6.14 -19.59
N LEU A 128 7.61 6.89 -18.62
CA LEU A 128 7.11 8.24 -18.30
C LEU A 128 7.20 9.19 -19.50
N ARG A 129 8.24 9.07 -20.33
CA ARG A 129 8.42 9.90 -21.54
C ARG A 129 7.29 9.66 -22.54
N ASP A 130 6.88 8.41 -22.73
CA ASP A 130 5.77 8.04 -23.61
C ASP A 130 4.44 8.55 -23.07
N ALA A 131 4.19 8.38 -21.77
CA ALA A 131 3.00 8.91 -21.11
C ALA A 131 2.88 10.43 -21.27
N VAL A 132 4.00 11.17 -21.09
CA VAL A 132 4.05 12.62 -21.30
C VAL A 132 3.78 12.99 -22.76
N ARG A 133 4.38 12.27 -23.71
CA ARG A 133 4.15 12.50 -25.15
C ARG A 133 2.68 12.30 -25.52
N ILE A 134 2.08 11.20 -25.05
CA ILE A 134 0.65 10.91 -25.27
C ILE A 134 -0.23 11.99 -24.65
N ALA A 135 0.07 12.43 -23.43
CA ALA A 135 -0.66 13.51 -22.78
C ALA A 135 -0.58 14.84 -23.54
N ARG A 136 0.60 15.22 -24.05
CA ARG A 136 0.77 16.42 -24.90
C ARG A 136 -0.06 16.34 -26.17
N SER A 137 0.01 15.20 -26.85
CA SER A 137 -0.75 14.96 -28.09
C SER A 137 -2.26 15.05 -27.85
N ARG A 138 -2.78 14.42 -26.81
CA ARG A 138 -4.21 14.49 -26.44
C ARG A 138 -4.66 15.89 -26.02
N ALA A 139 -3.75 16.68 -25.44
CA ALA A 139 -4.01 18.07 -25.07
C ALA A 139 -3.83 19.08 -26.22
N GLY A 140 -3.46 18.63 -27.43
CA GLY A 140 -3.17 19.52 -28.55
C GLY A 140 -1.93 20.42 -28.33
N LEU A 141 -0.99 19.99 -27.49
CA LEU A 141 0.21 20.74 -27.15
C LEU A 141 1.41 20.32 -28.02
N PRO A 142 2.36 21.23 -28.31
CA PRO A 142 3.60 20.89 -29.00
C PRO A 142 4.45 19.88 -28.22
N ASP A 143 5.24 19.07 -28.93
CA ASP A 143 6.11 18.05 -28.32
C ASP A 143 7.11 18.63 -27.30
N GLY A 144 7.54 19.88 -27.49
CA GLY A 144 8.44 20.59 -26.58
C GLY A 144 7.76 21.26 -25.38
N ALA A 145 6.43 21.17 -25.24
CA ALA A 145 5.69 21.89 -24.20
C ALA A 145 6.22 21.53 -22.80
N PRO A 146 6.59 22.51 -21.96
CA PRO A 146 7.20 22.23 -20.67
C PRO A 146 6.23 21.48 -19.76
N VAL A 147 6.70 20.38 -19.16
CA VAL A 147 5.93 19.60 -18.18
C VAL A 147 6.37 20.02 -16.79
N ARG A 148 5.40 20.37 -15.96
CA ARG A 148 5.62 20.63 -14.53
C ARG A 148 4.78 19.63 -13.73
N PRO A 149 5.35 18.97 -12.73
CA PRO A 149 4.56 18.15 -11.84
C PRO A 149 3.52 19.04 -11.15
N ALA A 150 2.24 18.71 -11.32
CA ALA A 150 1.15 19.40 -10.67
C ALA A 150 1.04 18.92 -9.21
N LEU A 151 1.96 19.36 -8.36
CA LEU A 151 1.80 19.22 -6.91
C LEU A 151 0.73 20.23 -6.46
N ARG A 152 -0.51 19.77 -6.34
CA ARG A 152 -1.60 20.60 -5.79
C ARG A 152 -1.44 20.69 -4.27
N VAL A 153 -0.50 21.51 -3.83
CA VAL A 153 -0.33 21.86 -2.41
C VAL A 153 -1.20 23.09 -2.12
N PRO A 154 -2.30 22.97 -1.36
CA PRO A 154 -3.11 24.12 -0.99
C PRO A 154 -2.25 25.16 -0.25
N LEU A 155 -2.51 26.45 -0.51
CA LEU A 155 -1.71 27.57 0.01
C LEU A 155 -1.48 27.53 1.54
N PRO A 156 -2.49 27.22 2.38
CA PRO A 156 -2.31 27.07 3.82
C PRO A 156 -1.40 25.90 4.21
N ALA A 157 -1.38 24.83 3.39
CA ALA A 157 -0.51 23.69 3.61
C ALA A 157 0.96 23.99 3.26
N ARG A 158 1.31 25.14 2.66
CA ARG A 158 2.72 25.53 2.41
C ARG A 158 3.40 26.20 3.61
N LEU A 159 2.63 26.62 4.63
CA LEU A 159 3.10 27.44 5.76
C LEU A 159 3.38 26.64 7.05
N GLY A 160 3.57 25.33 6.97
CA GLY A 160 3.75 24.46 8.15
C GLY A 160 4.89 23.47 8.04
N ARG A 161 5.38 22.99 9.20
CA ARG A 161 6.41 21.94 9.29
C ARG A 161 5.89 20.64 8.67
N PRO A 162 6.68 19.92 7.84
CA PRO A 162 6.27 18.63 7.30
C PRO A 162 5.90 17.69 8.43
N ARG A 163 4.72 17.06 8.34
CA ARG A 163 4.22 16.20 9.41
C ARG A 163 4.72 14.77 9.30
N ASN A 164 4.96 14.29 8.08
CA ASN A 164 5.49 12.96 7.77
C ASN A 164 6.09 12.93 6.33
N SER A 165 6.57 11.76 5.90
CA SER A 165 7.22 11.53 4.60
C SER A 165 6.29 11.53 3.40
N GLU A 166 4.96 11.46 3.61
CA GLU A 166 3.95 11.54 2.55
C GLU A 166 3.49 12.98 2.29
N ASP A 167 3.93 13.92 3.14
CA ASP A 167 3.62 15.33 3.03
C ASP A 167 4.28 15.92 1.77
N PRO A 168 3.53 16.56 0.86
CA PRO A 168 4.07 17.18 -0.34
C PRO A 168 5.16 18.23 -0.09
N ARG A 169 5.28 18.73 1.15
CA ARG A 169 6.36 19.63 1.61
C ARG A 169 7.66 18.92 1.98
N ALA A 170 7.65 17.60 2.20
CA ALA A 170 8.83 16.83 2.61
C ALA A 170 9.88 16.73 1.49
N VAL A 171 9.48 17.00 0.24
CA VAL A 171 10.33 16.84 -0.96
C VAL A 171 11.29 18.03 -1.17
N SER A 172 11.22 19.11 -0.36
CA SER A 172 12.09 20.29 -0.49
C SER A 172 13.31 20.33 0.46
N GLY A 173 13.66 19.24 1.16
CA GLY A 173 14.83 19.20 2.05
C GLY A 173 15.67 17.93 1.89
N SER A 174 16.97 18.11 1.59
CA SER A 174 17.95 17.05 1.34
C SER A 174 17.94 15.89 2.38
N PRO A 175 17.98 14.62 1.95
CA PRO A 175 17.65 13.44 2.77
C PRO A 175 18.67 13.06 3.85
N LEU A 176 19.84 13.71 3.93
CA LEU A 176 20.90 13.35 4.88
C LEU A 176 20.79 14.05 6.25
N ALA A 177 19.92 15.04 6.42
CA ALA A 177 19.83 15.80 7.68
C ALA A 177 19.00 15.08 8.77
N GLY A 178 18.09 14.17 8.40
CA GLY A 178 17.14 13.55 9.33
C GLY A 178 17.73 12.43 10.19
N LEU A 179 18.67 11.64 9.64
CA LEU A 179 19.26 10.50 10.36
C LEU A 179 20.26 10.92 11.44
N ALA A 180 20.87 12.10 11.33
CA ALA A 180 21.76 12.64 12.35
C ALA A 180 21.01 13.11 13.62
N GLY A 181 19.70 13.35 13.52
CA GLY A 181 18.85 13.86 14.60
C GLY A 181 18.28 12.79 15.52
N LEU A 182 17.96 11.60 15.00
CA LEU A 182 17.32 10.54 15.79
C LEU A 182 18.29 9.79 16.72
N ALA A 183 19.58 9.78 16.42
CA ALA A 183 20.60 9.27 17.36
C ALA A 183 20.84 10.22 18.55
N GLY A 184 20.45 11.49 18.46
CA GLY A 184 20.66 12.47 19.54
C GLY A 184 19.60 12.45 20.63
N VAL A 185 18.37 12.00 20.32
CA VAL A 185 17.21 12.09 21.23
C VAL A 185 17.02 10.87 22.13
N ALA A 186 17.70 9.76 21.86
CA ALA A 186 17.58 8.53 22.66
C ALA A 186 18.77 8.31 23.62
N GLY A 187 19.83 9.13 23.58
CA GLY A 187 21.04 8.90 24.37
C GLY A 187 21.71 7.53 24.15
N LEU A 188 21.26 6.79 23.14
CA LEU A 188 21.68 5.43 22.82
C LEU A 188 22.25 5.43 21.41
N ALA A 189 23.50 4.98 21.34
CA ALA A 189 24.34 4.78 20.18
C ALA A 189 25.07 6.01 19.64
N GLY A 190 26.38 5.98 19.84
CA GLY A 190 27.35 6.64 18.97
C GLY A 190 26.94 6.44 17.51
N ARG A 191 26.84 7.57 16.84
CA ARG A 191 26.50 7.72 15.42
C ARG A 191 27.38 6.80 14.58
N GLY A 192 26.81 5.74 13.98
CA GLY A 192 27.58 4.98 12.98
C GLY A 192 26.96 3.74 12.36
N ALA A 193 26.11 2.95 13.05
CA ALA A 193 26.01 1.53 12.68
C ALA A 193 24.80 1.07 11.84
N LEU A 194 23.78 1.89 11.57
CA LEU A 194 22.50 1.37 11.03
C LEU A 194 22.23 1.63 9.54
N ALA A 195 23.18 2.19 8.80
CA ALA A 195 23.05 2.33 7.35
C ALA A 195 23.54 1.05 6.63
N GLY A 196 22.61 0.14 6.30
CA GLY A 196 22.91 -0.97 5.37
C GLY A 196 22.39 -2.36 5.74
N MET A 197 21.66 -2.53 6.85
CA MET A 197 21.17 -3.85 7.25
C MET A 197 19.76 -4.14 6.70
N SER A 198 19.55 -5.37 6.22
CA SER A 198 18.26 -5.86 5.71
C SER A 198 17.19 -5.94 6.81
N ALA A 199 15.90 -5.91 6.42
CA ALA A 199 14.76 -5.85 7.34
C ALA A 199 14.71 -6.99 8.38
N SER A 200 15.26 -8.17 8.05
CA SER A 200 15.39 -9.29 9.00
C SER A 200 16.42 -9.00 10.09
N ALA A 201 17.57 -8.44 9.74
CA ALA A 201 18.63 -8.09 10.68
C ALA A 201 18.21 -6.98 11.66
N THR A 202 17.33 -6.07 11.23
CA THR A 202 16.73 -5.06 12.12
C THR A 202 15.71 -5.65 13.11
N LEU A 203 14.96 -6.67 12.71
CA LEU A 203 14.01 -7.36 13.59
C LEU A 203 14.72 -8.26 14.61
N ASP A 204 15.78 -8.96 14.19
CA ASP A 204 16.60 -9.79 15.08
C ASP A 204 17.36 -8.95 16.10
N SER A 205 17.88 -7.78 15.69
CA SER A 205 18.55 -6.85 16.60
C SER A 205 17.56 -6.22 17.60
N LEU A 206 16.31 -6.01 17.20
CA LEU A 206 15.24 -5.55 18.10
C LEU A 206 14.82 -6.65 19.08
N ALA A 207 14.70 -7.89 18.60
CA ALA A 207 14.37 -9.05 19.43
C ALA A 207 15.47 -9.36 20.46
N ALA A 208 16.75 -9.23 20.07
CA ALA A 208 17.90 -9.36 20.96
C ALA A 208 17.97 -8.22 22.00
N GLY A 209 17.69 -6.98 21.59
CA GLY A 209 17.63 -5.82 22.50
C GLY A 209 16.49 -5.88 23.52
N LEU A 210 15.45 -6.67 23.25
CA LEU A 210 14.30 -6.88 24.13
C LEU A 210 14.32 -8.24 24.85
N GLY A 211 15.38 -9.03 24.68
CA GLY A 211 15.57 -10.32 25.37
C GLY A 211 14.59 -11.42 24.97
N LEU A 212 14.01 -11.36 23.76
CA LEU A 212 13.02 -12.34 23.31
C LEU A 212 13.68 -13.56 22.64
N PRO A 213 13.22 -14.80 22.90
CA PRO A 213 13.79 -15.98 22.29
C PRO A 213 13.48 -16.03 20.79
N ALA A 214 14.47 -16.38 19.99
CA ALA A 214 14.44 -16.43 18.52
C ALA A 214 13.37 -17.37 17.90
N SER A 215 12.64 -18.14 18.73
CA SER A 215 11.66 -19.14 18.31
C SER A 215 10.19 -18.69 18.37
N ALA A 216 9.91 -17.40 18.58
CA ALA A 216 8.54 -16.86 18.54
C ALA A 216 8.00 -16.82 17.10
N VAL A 217 7.63 -17.99 16.58
CA VAL A 217 6.97 -18.12 15.27
C VAL A 217 5.57 -17.51 15.35
N LEU A 218 5.41 -16.35 14.73
CA LEU A 218 4.10 -15.78 14.41
C LEU A 218 3.38 -16.74 13.45
N ARG A 219 2.48 -17.58 13.97
CA ARG A 219 1.62 -18.40 13.14
C ARG A 219 0.54 -17.54 12.51
N MET A 220 0.67 -17.30 11.21
CA MET A 220 -0.43 -16.81 10.37
C MET A 220 -1.43 -17.95 10.16
N PRO A 221 -2.71 -17.82 10.55
CA PRO A 221 -3.73 -18.80 10.18
C PRO A 221 -3.95 -18.78 8.66
N SER A 222 -4.36 -19.94 8.11
CA SER A 222 -4.55 -20.18 6.68
C SER A 222 -5.51 -19.19 6.03
N ILE A 223 -5.13 -18.72 4.84
CA ILE A 223 -5.73 -17.61 4.08
C ILE A 223 -6.76 -18.15 3.10
N THR A 224 -7.96 -17.56 3.07
CA THR A 224 -8.87 -17.66 1.93
C THR A 224 -8.71 -16.38 1.10
N VAL A 225 -8.12 -16.49 -0.08
CA VAL A 225 -8.17 -15.44 -1.11
C VAL A 225 -9.47 -15.68 -1.88
N ARG A 226 -10.30 -14.63 -2.04
CA ARG A 226 -11.43 -14.65 -2.98
C ARG A 226 -11.08 -13.76 -4.18
#